data_AF-A0A8D2PRX6-F1
#
_entry.id   AF-A0A8D2PRX6-F1
#
_cell.length_a   1.000
_cell.length_b   1.000
_cell.length_c   1.000
_cell.angle_alpha   90.00
_cell.angle_beta   90.00
_cell.angle_gamma   90.00
#
_symmetry.space_group_name_H-M   'P 1'
#
loop_
_entity.id
_entity.type
_entity.pdbx_description
1 polymer ?
#
loop_
_entity_poly.entity_id
_entity_poly.type
_entity_poly.pdbx_seq_one_letter_code
_entity_poly.pdbx_strand_id
1 'polypeptide(L)'
;FHAYTSTRKTRTFICKPDNSCQGRGIFITHHLEEINSSPHLCSCPFPSSQPFLIDGFKFDMRIYVLVTSCDPLRIFLYKEGLARFATMRYIDHSTRNLGDTCMHLTNYAINKHNENFITDDTVGSKRYWHVQALQEHCLGTLHSYDTSKLWADIDDIVIKTLISAHPVLKHHYQTCFSNHTTGRQAAGKGTVLLFPHTAAKTGRDRAG
;
A
#
# COMPACT_ATOMS: atom_id res chain seq x y z
N PHE A 1 -25.64 -25.88 19.39
CA PHE A 1 -24.96 -24.92 18.50
C PHE A 1 -25.51 -23.48 18.54
N HIS A 2 -26.59 -23.18 19.31
CA HIS A 2 -27.17 -21.83 19.38
C HIS A 2 -26.80 -21.00 20.62
N ALA A 3 -25.99 -21.52 21.54
CA ALA A 3 -25.70 -20.88 22.82
C ALA A 3 -24.23 -20.42 22.98
N TYR A 4 -23.55 -20.13 21.86
CA TYR A 4 -22.17 -19.61 21.85
C TYR A 4 -22.03 -18.30 21.07
N THR A 5 -23.13 -17.56 20.94
CA THR A 5 -23.20 -16.24 20.30
C THR A 5 -23.52 -15.19 21.35
N SER A 6 -22.61 -15.01 22.30
CA SER A 6 -22.68 -13.93 23.29
C SER A 6 -21.28 -13.34 23.43
N THR A 7 -21.16 -12.05 23.09
CA THR A 7 -20.00 -11.16 23.32
C THR A 7 -18.73 -11.38 22.47
N ARG A 8 -18.85 -11.54 21.16
CA ARG A 8 -17.74 -11.18 20.25
C ARG A 8 -17.98 -9.79 19.70
N LYS A 9 -17.07 -8.84 20.00
CA LYS A 9 -16.98 -7.57 19.26
C LYS A 9 -17.11 -7.90 17.77
N THR A 10 -18.09 -7.32 17.10
CA THR A 10 -18.32 -7.49 15.66
C THR A 10 -17.03 -7.08 14.94
N ARG A 11 -16.27 -8.07 14.46
CA ARG A 11 -15.02 -7.82 13.75
C ARG A 11 -15.35 -7.23 12.39
N THR A 12 -14.79 -6.08 12.10
CA THR A 12 -14.85 -5.45 10.78
C THR A 12 -13.81 -6.09 9.88
N PHE A 13 -14.16 -6.33 8.62
CA PHE A 13 -13.27 -6.85 7.59
C PHE A 13 -13.19 -5.87 6.43
N ILE A 14 -12.01 -5.76 5.83
CA ILE A 14 -11.85 -5.13 4.52
C ILE A 14 -11.66 -6.22 3.48
N CYS A 15 -12.50 -6.16 2.46
CA CYS A 15 -12.61 -7.14 1.41
C CYS A 15 -12.06 -6.56 0.12
N LYS A 16 -11.16 -7.28 -0.54
CA LYS A 16 -10.51 -6.82 -1.77
C LYS A 16 -10.61 -7.92 -2.83
N PRO A 17 -11.05 -7.60 -4.05
CA PRO A 17 -11.12 -8.58 -5.13
C PRO A 17 -9.72 -8.97 -5.60
N ASP A 18 -9.56 -10.24 -5.96
CA ASP A 18 -8.32 -10.79 -6.49
C ASP A 18 -7.91 -10.04 -7.76
N ASN A 19 -6.63 -9.67 -7.84
CA ASN A 19 -6.03 -8.99 -9.00
C ASN A 19 -6.68 -7.64 -9.40
N SER A 20 -7.45 -7.00 -8.52
CA SER A 20 -7.96 -5.64 -8.75
C SER A 20 -6.94 -4.56 -8.39
N CYS A 21 -7.08 -3.38 -9.00
CA CYS A 21 -6.25 -2.21 -8.71
C CYS A 21 -7.10 -0.95 -8.50
N GLN A 22 -6.46 0.14 -8.07
CA GLN A 22 -7.07 1.47 -7.91
C GLN A 22 -8.19 1.56 -6.85
N GLY A 23 -8.41 0.51 -6.06
CA GLY A 23 -9.43 0.48 -5.02
C GLY A 23 -10.82 0.09 -5.52
N ARG A 24 -10.93 -0.40 -6.77
CA ARG A 24 -12.20 -0.88 -7.33
C ARG A 24 -12.65 -2.17 -6.65
N GLY A 25 -13.92 -2.17 -6.21
CA GLY A 25 -14.57 -3.31 -5.58
C GLY A 25 -14.13 -3.57 -4.13
N ILE A 26 -13.40 -2.64 -3.50
CA ILE A 26 -13.07 -2.73 -2.08
C ILE A 26 -14.28 -2.29 -1.26
N PHE A 27 -14.69 -3.12 -0.31
CA PHE A 27 -15.74 -2.79 0.64
C PHE A 27 -15.35 -3.23 2.05
N ILE A 28 -15.99 -2.62 3.04
CA ILE A 28 -15.77 -2.89 4.45
C ILE A 28 -17.08 -3.44 5.01
N THR A 29 -17.02 -4.60 5.67
CA THR A 29 -18.22 -5.29 6.15
C THR A 29 -18.01 -5.90 7.53
N HIS A 30 -19.12 -6.06 8.26
CA HIS A 30 -19.19 -6.89 9.47
C HIS A 30 -19.81 -8.26 9.18
N HIS A 31 -20.38 -8.44 7.98
CA HIS A 31 -21.16 -9.62 7.61
C HIS A 31 -20.27 -10.66 6.92
N LEU A 32 -20.00 -11.75 7.62
CA LEU A 32 -19.21 -12.87 7.10
C LEU A 32 -19.87 -13.56 5.88
N GLU A 33 -21.19 -13.43 5.74
CA GLU A 33 -21.97 -13.99 4.63
C GLU A 33 -21.60 -13.34 3.28
N GLU A 34 -21.31 -12.04 3.28
CA GLU A 34 -20.85 -11.31 2.09
C GLU A 34 -19.46 -11.78 1.64
N ILE A 35 -18.63 -12.28 2.57
CA ILE A 35 -17.29 -12.79 2.27
C ILE A 35 -17.39 -14.18 1.62
N ASN A 36 -18.21 -15.06 2.19
CA ASN A 36 -18.33 -16.45 1.73
C ASN A 36 -19.03 -16.59 0.37
N SER A 37 -19.79 -15.58 -0.06
CA SER A 37 -20.50 -15.59 -1.33
C SER A 37 -19.62 -15.28 -2.55
N SER A 38 -18.38 -14.79 -2.35
CA SER A 38 -17.48 -14.34 -3.43
C SER A 38 -16.17 -15.13 -3.45
N PRO A 39 -15.99 -16.09 -4.37
CA PRO A 39 -14.81 -16.99 -4.39
C PRO A 39 -13.49 -16.33 -4.79
N HIS A 40 -13.51 -15.09 -5.30
CA HIS A 40 -12.33 -14.33 -5.76
C HIS A 40 -12.05 -13.11 -4.87
N LEU A 41 -12.22 -13.27 -3.57
CA LEU A 41 -12.14 -12.19 -2.59
C LEU A 41 -11.11 -12.50 -1.51
N CYS A 42 -10.09 -11.66 -1.41
CA CYS A 42 -9.19 -11.64 -0.27
C CYS A 42 -9.79 -10.76 0.82
N SER A 43 -10.18 -11.37 1.95
CA SER A 43 -10.62 -10.64 3.15
C SER A 43 -9.51 -10.58 4.19
N CYS A 44 -9.25 -9.41 4.76
CA CYS A 44 -8.41 -9.29 5.95
C CYS A 44 -9.14 -8.54 7.08
N PRO A 45 -8.81 -8.84 8.36
CA PRO A 45 -9.34 -8.08 9.47
C PRO A 45 -9.04 -6.60 9.28
N PHE A 46 -10.07 -5.75 9.40
CA PHE A 46 -9.86 -4.32 9.43
C PHE A 46 -9.11 -3.98 10.73
N PRO A 47 -8.12 -3.09 10.69
CA PRO A 47 -7.36 -2.75 11.90
C PRO A 47 -8.29 -2.27 13.00
N SER A 48 -8.21 -2.90 14.18
CA SER A 48 -8.94 -2.46 15.37
C SER A 48 -8.24 -1.33 16.11
N SER A 49 -6.98 -1.05 15.78
CA SER A 49 -6.20 0.08 16.28
C SER A 49 -6.48 1.32 15.44
N GLN A 50 -6.63 2.48 16.08
CA GLN A 50 -6.78 3.75 15.37
C GLN A 50 -5.55 3.97 14.48
N PRO A 51 -5.74 4.24 13.17
CA PRO A 51 -4.63 4.53 12.28
C PRO A 51 -3.91 5.80 12.75
N PHE A 52 -2.63 5.91 12.41
CA PHE A 52 -1.93 7.18 12.60
C PHE A 52 -2.55 8.24 11.67
N LEU A 53 -3.01 9.35 12.25
CA LEU A 53 -3.71 10.42 11.55
C LEU A 53 -2.85 11.67 11.50
N ILE A 54 -2.94 12.40 10.41
CA ILE A 54 -2.32 13.72 10.22
C ILE A 54 -3.45 14.67 9.86
N ASP A 55 -3.58 15.76 10.62
CA ASP A 55 -4.68 16.74 10.50
C ASP A 55 -6.08 16.10 10.58
N GLY A 56 -6.18 14.93 11.22
CA GLY A 56 -7.41 14.14 11.32
C GLY A 56 -7.77 13.34 10.07
N PHE A 57 -6.88 13.24 9.09
CA PHE A 57 -7.06 12.44 7.88
C PHE A 57 -6.23 11.15 7.94
N LYS A 58 -6.82 10.05 7.47
CA LYS A 58 -6.10 8.81 7.24
C LYS A 58 -5.18 8.98 6.03
N PHE A 59 -3.99 8.42 6.08
CA PHE A 59 -3.08 8.41 4.93
C PHE A 59 -2.38 7.07 4.78
N ASP A 60 -1.83 6.84 3.59
CA ASP A 60 -0.88 5.77 3.34
C ASP A 60 0.43 6.34 2.81
N MET A 61 1.55 5.68 3.13
CA MET A 61 2.85 6.00 2.57
C MET A 61 3.18 5.05 1.43
N ARG A 62 3.49 5.63 0.27
CA ARG A 62 4.11 4.92 -0.85
C ARG A 62 5.61 5.04 -0.76
N ILE A 63 6.25 3.90 -0.53
CA ILE A 63 7.70 3.76 -0.43
C ILE A 63 8.20 3.07 -1.70
N TYR A 64 9.35 3.53 -2.21
CA TYR A 64 9.95 2.98 -3.43
C TYR A 64 11.16 2.13 -3.09
N VAL A 65 11.15 0.89 -3.57
CA VAL A 65 12.23 -0.08 -3.40
C VAL A 65 12.73 -0.49 -4.77
N LEU A 66 14.04 -0.39 -4.99
CA LEU A 66 14.72 -0.83 -6.19
C LEU A 66 15.49 -2.11 -5.91
N VAL A 67 15.16 -3.18 -6.63
CA VAL A 67 15.93 -4.44 -6.62
C VAL A 67 16.71 -4.53 -7.92
N THR A 68 18.04 -4.51 -7.84
CA THR A 68 18.92 -4.52 -9.03
C THR A 68 19.48 -5.89 -9.36
N SER A 69 19.46 -6.80 -8.39
CA SER A 69 19.95 -8.17 -8.52
C SER A 69 19.25 -9.06 -7.49
N CYS A 70 18.95 -10.30 -7.88
CA CYS A 70 18.46 -11.34 -6.97
C CYS A 70 19.53 -12.38 -6.61
N ASP A 71 20.70 -12.37 -7.28
CA ASP A 71 21.80 -13.30 -7.03
C ASP A 71 23.17 -12.65 -7.36
N PRO A 72 23.84 -11.97 -6.41
CA PRO A 72 23.44 -11.76 -5.00
C PRO A 72 22.28 -10.75 -4.89
N LEU A 73 21.45 -10.88 -3.85
CA LEU A 73 20.31 -9.99 -3.62
C LEU A 73 20.80 -8.56 -3.30
N ARG A 74 20.40 -7.58 -4.11
CA ARG A 74 20.73 -6.15 -3.94
C ARG A 74 19.47 -5.31 -3.95
N ILE A 75 19.23 -4.64 -2.82
CA ILE A 75 18.02 -3.87 -2.52
C ILE A 75 18.44 -2.45 -2.17
N PHE A 76 17.74 -1.46 -2.73
CA PHE A 76 17.92 -0.04 -2.44
C PHE A 76 16.57 0.56 -2.05
N LEU A 77 16.50 1.14 -0.86
CA LEU A 77 15.32 1.88 -0.40
C LEU A 77 15.49 3.36 -0.76
N TYR A 78 14.50 3.94 -1.43
CA TYR A 78 14.46 5.38 -1.62
C TYR A 78 13.87 6.04 -0.36
N LYS A 79 14.65 6.92 0.26
CA LYS A 79 14.28 7.59 1.53
C LYS A 79 13.26 8.73 1.38
N GLU A 80 12.64 8.82 0.20
CA GLU A 80 11.52 9.72 -0.05
C GLU A 80 10.32 8.92 -0.54
N GLY A 81 9.13 9.32 -0.07
CA GLY A 81 7.88 8.65 -0.39
C GLY A 81 6.80 9.63 -0.82
N LEU A 82 5.65 9.08 -1.22
CA LEU A 82 4.44 9.86 -1.43
C LEU A 82 3.45 9.51 -0.31
N ALA A 83 2.97 10.51 0.43
CA ALA A 83 1.82 10.31 1.29
C ALA A 83 0.55 10.61 0.50
N ARG A 84 -0.41 9.69 0.59
CA ARG A 84 -1.71 9.80 -0.04
C ARG A 84 -2.75 9.87 1.06
N PHE A 85 -3.47 10.98 1.11
CA PHE A 85 -4.45 11.25 2.15
C PHE A 85 -5.85 10.90 1.66
N ALA A 86 -6.67 10.45 2.60
CA ALA A 86 -8.11 10.44 2.49
C ALA A 86 -8.63 11.89 2.37
N THR A 87 -9.78 12.06 1.73
CA THR A 87 -10.41 13.38 1.53
C THR A 87 -11.49 13.67 2.56
N MET A 88 -11.82 12.71 3.42
CA MET A 88 -12.71 12.88 4.56
C MET A 88 -11.96 12.62 5.86
N ARG A 89 -12.25 13.42 6.88
CA ARG A 89 -11.67 13.24 8.23
C ARG A 89 -12.07 11.89 8.78
N TYR A 90 -11.11 11.21 9.40
CA TYR A 90 -11.33 9.91 9.99
C TYR A 90 -12.17 10.05 11.25
N ILE A 91 -13.32 9.37 11.27
CA ILE A 91 -14.20 9.26 12.43
C ILE A 91 -14.12 7.81 12.90
N ASP A 92 -14.04 7.61 14.22
CA ASP A 92 -13.92 6.27 14.77
C ASP A 92 -15.14 5.40 14.37
N HIS A 93 -14.89 4.10 14.31
CA HIS A 93 -15.77 3.11 13.70
C HIS A 93 -17.21 3.18 14.26
N SER A 94 -18.16 3.48 13.39
CA SER A 94 -19.58 3.25 13.63
C SER A 94 -20.15 2.52 12.43
N THR A 95 -21.16 1.66 12.62
CA THR A 95 -21.82 0.95 11.51
C THR A 95 -22.35 1.89 10.43
N ARG A 96 -22.49 3.20 10.73
CA ARG A 96 -22.97 4.24 9.80
C ARG A 96 -21.89 4.76 8.84
N ASN A 97 -20.60 4.62 9.17
CA ASN A 97 -19.51 5.22 8.39
C ASN A 97 -18.71 4.23 7.53
N LEU A 98 -19.09 2.93 7.49
CA LEU A 98 -18.38 1.92 6.70
C LEU A 98 -18.50 2.13 5.19
N GLY A 99 -19.59 2.76 4.76
CA GLY A 99 -19.84 3.11 3.36
C GLY A 99 -19.00 4.29 2.86
N ASP A 100 -18.38 5.07 3.76
CA ASP A 100 -17.61 6.26 3.40
C ASP A 100 -16.23 5.87 2.88
N THR A 101 -16.16 5.45 1.62
CA THR A 101 -14.91 5.01 0.97
C THR A 101 -13.83 6.09 0.96
N CYS A 102 -14.22 7.36 0.85
CA CYS A 102 -13.29 8.51 0.86
C CYS A 102 -12.68 8.82 2.24
N MET A 103 -13.19 8.19 3.30
CA MET A 103 -12.62 8.22 4.65
C MET A 103 -11.65 7.04 4.87
N HIS A 104 -12.07 5.85 4.44
CA HIS A 104 -11.34 4.61 4.74
C HIS A 104 -10.26 4.25 3.73
N LEU A 105 -10.40 4.71 2.49
CA LEU A 105 -9.49 4.40 1.39
C LEU A 105 -8.75 5.66 0.95
N THR A 106 -7.43 5.54 0.87
CA THR A 106 -6.49 6.61 0.52
C THR A 106 -6.10 6.56 -0.97
N ASN A 107 -6.71 5.66 -1.74
CA ASN A 107 -6.45 5.50 -3.16
C ASN A 107 -6.78 6.79 -3.93
N TYR A 108 -5.80 7.29 -4.70
CA TYR A 108 -5.98 8.47 -5.54
C TYR A 108 -7.19 8.34 -6.47
N ALA A 109 -7.40 7.18 -7.10
CA ALA A 109 -8.51 6.98 -8.03
C ALA A 109 -9.90 7.12 -7.39
N ILE A 110 -10.01 6.87 -6.09
CA ILE A 110 -11.24 7.05 -5.31
C ILE A 110 -11.38 8.51 -4.90
N ASN A 111 -10.31 9.11 -4.42
CA ASN A 111 -10.34 10.45 -3.81
C ASN A 111 -10.30 11.59 -4.84
N LYS A 112 -9.75 11.38 -6.05
CA LYS A 112 -9.56 12.44 -7.07
C LYS A 112 -10.85 13.12 -7.55
N HIS A 113 -11.99 12.48 -7.34
CA HIS A 113 -13.30 12.99 -7.75
C HIS A 113 -14.11 13.55 -6.57
N ASN A 114 -13.55 13.53 -5.36
CA ASN A 114 -14.19 14.16 -4.20
C ASN A 114 -14.00 15.68 -4.29
N GLU A 115 -15.03 16.43 -3.93
CA GLU A 115 -15.01 17.89 -3.85
C GLU A 115 -13.93 18.41 -2.87
N ASN A 116 -13.59 17.60 -1.86
CA ASN A 116 -12.55 17.90 -0.87
C ASN A 116 -11.13 17.52 -1.33
N PHE A 117 -10.93 17.12 -2.60
CA PHE A 117 -9.60 16.77 -3.10
C PHE A 117 -8.77 18.02 -3.38
N ILE A 118 -7.70 18.20 -2.61
CA ILE A 118 -6.81 19.35 -2.74
C ILE A 118 -5.61 18.96 -3.60
N THR A 119 -5.45 19.63 -4.74
CA THR A 119 -4.25 19.55 -5.60
C THR A 119 -3.24 20.61 -5.18
N ASP A 120 -2.50 20.33 -4.12
CA ASP A 120 -1.40 21.18 -3.65
C ASP A 120 -0.23 20.30 -3.22
N ASP A 121 1.00 20.69 -3.57
CA ASP A 121 2.18 19.84 -3.32
C ASP A 121 2.60 19.83 -1.84
N THR A 122 2.10 20.77 -1.02
CA THR A 122 2.46 20.94 0.40
C THR A 122 1.32 20.59 1.35
N VAL A 123 0.07 20.94 1.00
CA VAL A 123 -1.15 20.73 1.82
C VAL A 123 -2.13 19.75 1.15
N GLY A 124 -1.85 19.34 -0.09
CA GLY A 124 -2.81 18.56 -0.87
C GLY A 124 -2.97 17.12 -0.44
N SER A 125 -4.06 16.52 -0.94
CA SER A 125 -4.43 15.12 -0.67
C SER A 125 -3.44 14.12 -1.27
N LYS A 126 -2.52 14.58 -2.12
CA LYS A 126 -1.36 13.85 -2.62
C LYS A 126 -0.17 14.81 -2.55
N ARG A 127 0.74 14.55 -1.61
CA ARG A 127 1.94 15.38 -1.42
C ARG A 127 3.18 14.50 -1.30
N TYR A 128 4.32 15.06 -1.71
CA TYR A 128 5.60 14.45 -1.41
C TYR A 128 5.76 14.43 0.10
N TRP A 129 6.04 13.25 0.64
CA TRP A 129 6.20 13.08 2.07
C TRP A 129 7.65 12.74 2.32
N HIS A 130 8.40 13.81 2.55
CA HIS A 130 9.79 13.72 2.93
C HIS A 130 9.88 13.38 4.42
N VAL A 131 10.98 12.73 4.83
CA VAL A 131 11.30 12.51 6.25
C VAL A 131 11.23 13.83 7.02
N GLN A 132 11.70 14.90 6.38
CA GLN A 132 11.65 16.25 6.93
C GLN A 132 10.22 16.78 7.10
N ALA A 133 9.29 16.50 6.17
CA ALA A 133 7.88 16.91 6.31
C ALA A 133 7.19 16.18 7.48
N LEU A 134 7.51 14.90 7.70
CA LEU A 134 7.08 14.18 8.90
C LEU A 134 7.68 14.83 10.15
N GLN A 135 8.99 15.08 10.14
CA GLN A 135 9.69 15.65 11.27
C GLN A 135 9.19 17.06 11.61
N GLU A 136 8.93 17.90 10.62
CA GLU A 136 8.34 19.24 10.76
C GLU A 136 6.90 19.18 11.29
N HIS A 137 6.07 18.27 10.78
CA HIS A 137 4.73 18.05 11.32
C HIS A 137 4.79 17.58 12.78
N CYS A 138 5.67 16.62 13.08
CA CYS A 138 5.89 16.11 14.43
C CYS A 138 6.45 17.18 15.36
N LEU A 139 7.37 18.03 14.91
CA LEU A 139 7.91 19.17 15.67
C LEU A 139 6.87 20.27 15.93
N GLY A 140 5.95 20.49 14.98
CA GLY A 140 4.84 21.43 15.12
C GLY A 140 3.74 20.93 16.06
N THR A 141 3.61 19.61 16.21
CA THR A 141 2.79 18.99 17.26
C THR A 141 3.59 18.83 18.56
N LEU A 142 2.94 18.81 19.73
CA LEU A 142 3.60 18.59 21.03
C LEU A 142 4.19 17.17 21.22
N HIS A 143 4.31 16.39 20.15
CA HIS A 143 4.73 14.99 20.17
C HIS A 143 5.98 14.80 19.29
N SER A 144 7.13 14.58 19.91
CA SER A 144 8.34 14.17 19.21
C SER A 144 8.23 12.69 18.81
N TYR A 145 8.04 12.43 17.52
CA TYR A 145 8.10 11.07 16.96
C TYR A 145 9.52 10.77 16.47
N ASP A 146 10.03 9.58 16.78
CA ASP A 146 11.34 9.12 16.32
C ASP A 146 11.26 8.63 14.87
N THR A 147 11.62 9.54 13.95
CA THR A 147 11.67 9.25 12.51
C THR A 147 12.76 8.24 12.15
N SER A 148 13.84 8.14 12.93
CA SER A 148 14.93 7.20 12.66
C SER A 148 14.47 5.77 12.91
N LYS A 149 13.74 5.56 14.02
CA LYS A 149 13.13 4.26 14.31
C LYS A 149 12.11 3.85 13.25
N LEU A 150 11.25 4.78 12.81
CA LEU A 150 10.27 4.50 11.75
C LEU A 150 10.95 3.97 10.47
N TRP A 151 12.04 4.59 10.03
CA TRP A 151 12.75 4.13 8.83
C TRP A 151 13.48 2.81 9.04
N ALA A 152 14.01 2.56 10.24
CA ALA A 152 14.59 1.25 10.58
C ALA A 152 13.54 0.13 10.53
N ASP A 153 12.33 0.39 11.03
CA ASP A 153 11.21 -0.57 10.97
C ASP A 153 10.75 -0.79 9.52
N ILE A 154 10.75 0.26 8.69
CA ILE A 154 10.46 0.16 7.24
C ILE A 154 11.52 -0.69 6.53
N ASP A 155 12.81 -0.42 6.75
CA ASP A 155 13.92 -1.18 6.18
C ASP A 155 13.76 -2.67 6.48
N ASP A 156 13.48 -3.00 7.74
CA ASP A 156 13.31 -4.37 8.20
C ASP A 156 12.12 -5.08 7.52
N ILE A 157 10.97 -4.41 7.39
CA ILE A 157 9.79 -4.93 6.68
C ILE A 157 10.12 -5.21 5.21
N VAL A 158 10.81 -4.27 4.53
CA VAL A 158 11.18 -4.41 3.12
C VAL A 158 12.13 -5.59 2.92
N ILE A 159 13.17 -5.70 3.75
CA ILE A 159 14.16 -6.77 3.68
C ILE A 159 13.49 -8.13 3.90
N LYS A 160 12.70 -8.28 4.97
CA LYS A 160 12.02 -9.54 5.29
C LYS A 160 11.02 -9.96 4.22
N THR A 161 10.30 -9.00 3.63
CA THR A 161 9.36 -9.26 2.53
C THR A 161 10.08 -9.75 1.28
N LEU A 162 11.24 -9.17 0.94
CA LEU A 162 12.01 -9.60 -0.23
C LEU A 162 12.74 -10.92 0.01
N ILE A 163 13.19 -11.20 1.23
CA ILE A 163 13.78 -12.48 1.61
C ILE A 163 12.75 -13.62 1.51
N SER A 164 11.50 -13.40 1.93
CA SER A 164 10.47 -14.44 1.82
C SER A 164 10.15 -14.80 0.36
N ALA A 165 10.22 -13.83 -0.55
CA ALA A 165 10.06 -14.04 -1.99
C ALA A 165 11.35 -14.48 -2.72
N HIS A 166 12.52 -14.38 -2.07
CA HIS A 166 13.83 -14.58 -2.70
C HIS A 166 14.04 -15.98 -3.30
N PRO A 167 13.68 -17.10 -2.65
CA PRO A 167 13.90 -18.43 -3.22
C PRO A 167 13.17 -18.63 -4.55
N VAL A 168 11.92 -18.16 -4.62
CA VAL A 168 11.09 -18.21 -5.82
C VAL A 168 11.69 -17.33 -6.90
N LEU A 169 12.02 -16.08 -6.57
CA LEU A 169 12.61 -15.13 -7.51
C LEU A 169 13.93 -15.63 -8.11
N LYS A 170 14.82 -16.15 -7.26
CA LYS A 170 16.12 -16.69 -7.67
C LYS A 170 15.96 -17.90 -8.57
N HIS A 171 15.08 -18.83 -8.23
CA HIS A 171 14.81 -20.00 -9.06
C HIS A 171 14.32 -19.59 -10.46
N HIS A 172 13.30 -18.74 -10.53
CA HIS A 172 12.78 -18.25 -11.81
C HIS A 172 13.86 -17.53 -12.64
N TYR A 173 14.69 -16.69 -12.01
CA TYR A 173 15.76 -15.99 -12.70
C TYR A 173 16.78 -16.97 -13.31
N GLN A 174 17.22 -17.99 -12.56
CA GLN A 174 18.19 -18.98 -13.05
C GLN A 174 17.60 -19.86 -14.16
N THR A 175 16.31 -20.19 -14.09
CA THR A 175 15.61 -20.95 -15.14
C THR A 175 15.45 -20.13 -16.42
N CYS A 176 15.07 -18.87 -16.33
CA CYS A 176 14.85 -18.01 -17.50
C CYS A 176 16.16 -17.48 -18.11
N PHE A 177 17.21 -17.29 -17.29
CA PHE A 177 18.47 -16.66 -17.69
C PHE A 177 19.69 -17.55 -17.38
N SER A 178 19.62 -18.84 -17.73
CA SER A 178 20.70 -19.81 -17.49
C SER A 178 22.07 -19.36 -18.03
N ASN A 179 22.08 -18.63 -19.15
CA ASN A 179 23.30 -18.10 -19.78
C ASN A 179 23.96 -16.93 -19.03
N HIS A 180 23.25 -16.27 -18.11
CA HIS A 180 23.81 -15.19 -17.29
C HIS A 180 24.75 -15.73 -16.19
N THR A 181 24.67 -17.01 -15.86
CA THR A 181 25.52 -17.67 -14.87
C THR A 181 26.90 -18.06 -15.42
N THR A 182 27.02 -18.23 -16.75
CA THR A 182 28.19 -18.87 -17.38
C THR A 182 29.16 -17.90 -18.07
N GLY A 183 28.88 -16.59 -18.07
CA GLY A 183 29.67 -15.61 -18.82
C GLY A 183 29.99 -14.37 -18.01
N ARG A 184 31.26 -13.93 -18.08
CA ARG A 184 31.87 -12.69 -17.55
C ARG A 184 31.17 -11.35 -17.93
N GLN A 185 29.86 -11.31 -18.16
CA GLN A 185 29.12 -10.11 -18.58
C GLN A 185 27.93 -9.71 -17.68
N ALA A 186 27.81 -10.27 -16.47
CA ALA A 186 26.76 -9.84 -15.51
C ALA A 186 27.09 -8.53 -14.77
N ALA A 187 28.16 -7.81 -15.13
CA ALA A 187 28.59 -6.59 -14.44
C ALA A 187 27.88 -5.29 -14.90
N GLY A 188 26.93 -5.35 -15.86
CA GLY A 188 26.36 -4.14 -16.44
C GLY A 188 24.87 -4.16 -16.82
N LYS A 189 24.15 -5.26 -16.61
CA LYS A 189 22.71 -5.32 -16.86
C LYS A 189 21.97 -5.41 -15.54
N GLY A 190 21.83 -4.27 -14.86
CA GLY A 190 20.90 -4.15 -13.74
C GLY A 190 19.50 -4.50 -14.26
N THR A 191 19.03 -5.69 -13.91
CA THR A 191 17.63 -6.04 -14.15
C THR A 191 16.85 -5.28 -13.10
N VAL A 192 16.34 -4.10 -13.49
CA VAL A 192 15.41 -3.35 -12.68
C VAL A 192 14.11 -4.16 -12.64
N LEU A 193 13.90 -4.92 -11.58
CA LEU A 193 12.60 -5.51 -11.28
C LEU A 193 11.69 -4.37 -10.79
N LEU A 194 11.21 -3.56 -11.73
CA LEU A 194 10.04 -2.72 -11.49
C LEU A 194 8.86 -3.67 -11.38
N PHE A 195 8.32 -3.82 -10.17
CA PHE A 195 6.99 -4.40 -10.00
C PHE A 195 6.05 -3.64 -10.93
N PRO A 196 5.39 -4.31 -11.91
CA PRO A 196 4.65 -3.61 -12.92
C PRO A 196 3.54 -2.81 -12.26
N HIS A 197 3.64 -1.49 -12.40
CA HIS A 197 2.46 -0.64 -12.40
C HIS A 197 1.57 -1.21 -13.50
N THR A 198 0.37 -1.63 -13.13
CA THR A 198 -0.64 -2.21 -14.02
C THR A 198 -0.67 -1.38 -15.31
N ALA A 199 -0.30 -2.01 -16.43
CA ALA A 199 -0.20 -1.35 -17.72
C ALA A 199 -1.54 -0.68 -18.05
N ALA A 200 -1.56 0.65 -18.03
CA ALA A 200 -2.61 1.42 -18.65
C ALA A 200 -2.48 1.15 -20.16
N LYS A 201 -3.41 0.37 -20.72
CA LYS A 201 -3.62 0.31 -22.17
C LYS A 201 -3.99 1.72 -22.63
N THR A 202 -3.04 2.45 -23.19
CA THR A 202 -3.33 3.62 -24.02
C THR A 202 -3.85 3.10 -25.36
N GLY A 203 -5.15 3.32 -25.58
CA GLY A 203 -5.80 3.12 -26.87
C GLY A 203 -5.14 4.04 -27.90
N ARG A 204 -4.69 3.43 -28.99
CA ARG A 204 -4.18 4.12 -30.17
C ARG A 204 -5.17 3.80 -31.29
N ASP A 205 -6.30 4.50 -31.31
CA ASP A 205 -7.18 4.44 -32.46
C ASP A 205 -6.61 5.33 -33.56
N ARG A 206 -6.38 4.67 -34.69
CA ARG A 206 -5.84 5.22 -35.93
C ARG A 206 -6.92 6.01 -36.65
N ALA A 207 -6.46 7.07 -37.30
CA ALA A 207 -7.15 7.72 -38.40
C ALA A 207 -7.56 6.70 -39.48
N GLY A 208 -8.76 6.92 -40.02
CA GLY A 208 -9.38 6.27 -41.16
C GLY A 208 -10.69 6.96 -41.44
#